data_AF-A0A1V5LN57-F1
#
_entry.id   AF-A0A1V5LN57-F1
#
_cell.length_a   1.000
_cell.length_b   1.000
_cell.length_c   1.000
_cell.angle_alpha   90.00
_cell.angle_beta   90.00
_cell.angle_gamma   90.00
#
_symmetry.space_group_name_H-M   'P 1'
#
loop_
_entity.id
_entity.type
_entity.pdbx_description
1 polymer ?
#
loop_
_entity_poly.entity_id
_entity_poly.type
_entity_poly.pdbx_seq_one_letter_code
_entity_poly.pdbx_strand_id
1 'polypeptide(L)'
;MAKWAEDPFDRLRARIWRDRLTEPLMSMYHAGLRHTTHPMGRGGYYKHVFCQDGPTHVLHTFSPSGVLMHLEDLKPERKGTPATWGKAHGLDVFGDEGPPLRIAMLSPWTEQNLAEPYGAVTDKKPLPARIFALDYSPGCRGGGWHVNFLGNHYALASRDNANHDYGVTSVVGNWRKTPAQVKRLDECGTLIMGFERNARFMTPSNSTAEFGIVQRDGKLVALKAIPSPDRFEDKKVPTLALQSTVAVIDFGDVARREIWVNDKKITALSGAKPDPGGDWLKRMTAGMPIKQAEIPDDPDALEIPPNPEAPVENTPTKSVAAAKDGDIICIKDGVSYLGFIPVVVNPLERNRQVEISYEYPTLFIHAFLYRGTKGLDMNRYYNAEKKATAGFVMEMADATEYPTFDAFRKHMREVKLAVAWNAEKKHVEVNYASGKDTLEMVFDPGRYPAVSRKVNGQWPYVPKGIMRESSWAIQGSTGRIEKNGAVLESQPGRHAYLQSAPWADTVVAYNPMPDPMPWKLTLPGGQVVQANGQLGLARITAHPKANTLYVEYAWRPGLQTDASATVLHLTGYAKPPTVMVNDQPAGVKEVTVEGVKGYAVALP
;
A
#
# COMPACT_ATOMS: atom_id res chain seq x y z
N MET A 1 21.43 -9.31 -15.81
CA MET A 1 21.76 -9.35 -17.25
C MET A 1 21.87 -7.95 -17.85
N ALA A 2 20.89 -7.06 -17.70
CA ALA A 2 20.89 -5.80 -18.44
C ALA A 2 21.94 -4.72 -18.01
N LYS A 3 22.49 -4.80 -16.78
CA LYS A 3 23.71 -4.04 -16.40
C LYS A 3 24.93 -4.39 -17.28
N TRP A 4 24.96 -5.63 -17.78
CA TRP A 4 26.04 -6.19 -18.59
C TRP A 4 25.72 -6.12 -20.09
N ALA A 5 24.72 -5.32 -20.49
CA ALA A 5 24.47 -5.08 -21.91
C ALA A 5 25.70 -4.40 -22.55
N GLU A 6 26.08 -4.85 -23.75
CA GLU A 6 27.19 -4.29 -24.52
C GLU A 6 26.87 -2.85 -24.95
N ASP A 7 25.67 -2.65 -25.50
CA ASP A 7 25.18 -1.35 -25.96
C ASP A 7 24.93 -0.39 -24.77
N PRO A 8 25.56 0.81 -24.77
CA PRO A 8 25.38 1.81 -23.71
C PRO A 8 23.93 2.26 -23.50
N PHE A 9 23.13 2.34 -24.57
CA PHE A 9 21.72 2.71 -24.50
C PHE A 9 20.90 1.66 -23.79
N ASP A 10 21.09 0.37 -24.12
CA ASP A 10 20.40 -0.72 -23.44
C ASP A 10 20.80 -0.81 -21.96
N ARG A 11 22.08 -0.56 -21.66
CA ARG A 11 22.59 -0.52 -20.28
C ARG A 11 21.94 0.61 -19.48
N LEU A 12 21.89 1.82 -20.02
CA LEU A 12 21.27 2.96 -19.35
C LEU A 12 19.75 2.77 -19.20
N ARG A 13 19.07 2.28 -20.23
CA ARG A 13 17.62 1.98 -20.17
C ARG A 13 17.34 1.02 -19.02
N ALA A 14 18.15 -0.02 -18.87
CA ALA A 14 18.02 -0.97 -17.80
C ALA A 14 18.27 -0.39 -16.41
N ARG A 15 19.28 0.49 -16.25
CA ARG A 15 19.53 1.22 -15.00
C ARG A 15 18.32 2.09 -14.61
N ILE A 16 17.76 2.84 -15.57
CA ILE A 16 16.57 3.67 -15.34
C ILE A 16 15.35 2.81 -14.98
N TRP A 17 15.12 1.70 -15.67
CA TRP A 17 14.03 0.78 -15.34
C TRP A 17 14.17 0.19 -13.94
N ARG A 18 15.39 -0.22 -13.56
CA ARG A 18 15.68 -0.69 -12.21
C ARG A 18 15.34 0.37 -11.17
N ASP A 19 15.77 1.62 -11.37
CA ASP A 19 15.47 2.71 -10.43
C ASP A 19 13.95 2.95 -10.31
N ARG A 20 13.21 2.88 -11.43
CA ARG A 20 11.74 2.99 -11.42
C ARG A 20 11.04 1.81 -10.75
N LEU A 21 11.70 0.65 -10.65
CA LEU A 21 11.19 -0.51 -9.90
C LEU A 21 11.52 -0.40 -8.40
N THR A 22 12.70 0.11 -8.04
CA THR A 22 13.16 0.16 -6.65
C THR A 22 12.62 1.37 -5.89
N GLU A 23 12.41 2.51 -6.55
CA GLU A 23 11.86 3.69 -5.88
C GLU A 23 10.51 3.43 -5.22
N PRO A 24 9.52 2.78 -5.87
CA PRO A 24 8.28 2.48 -5.20
C PRO A 24 8.43 1.63 -3.95
N LEU A 25 9.35 0.66 -3.98
CA LEU A 25 9.64 -0.17 -2.81
C LEU A 25 10.13 0.71 -1.65
N MET A 26 11.11 1.58 -1.89
CA MET A 26 11.65 2.47 -0.85
C MET A 26 10.61 3.48 -0.36
N SER A 27 9.79 4.04 -1.26
CA SER A 27 8.74 5.00 -0.93
C SER A 27 7.64 4.39 -0.06
N MET A 28 7.25 3.15 -0.33
CA MET A 28 6.17 2.45 0.39
C MET A 28 6.66 1.64 1.60
N TYR A 29 7.97 1.51 1.78
CA TYR A 29 8.57 0.88 2.95
C TYR A 29 8.50 1.80 4.18
N HIS A 30 8.07 1.25 5.31
CA HIS A 30 8.09 1.93 6.60
C HIS A 30 9.17 1.30 7.50
N ALA A 31 10.27 2.03 7.72
CA ALA A 31 11.43 1.52 8.47
C ALA A 31 11.07 1.01 9.86
N GLY A 32 10.23 1.74 10.61
CA GLY A 32 9.76 1.31 11.94
C GLY A 32 8.92 0.02 11.96
N LEU A 33 8.22 -0.30 10.88
CA LEU A 33 7.39 -1.52 10.76
C LEU A 33 8.14 -2.67 10.10
N ARG A 34 9.30 -2.40 9.48
CA ARG A 34 10.02 -3.31 8.57
C ARG A 34 9.12 -3.94 7.50
N HIS A 35 8.18 -3.16 6.98
CA HIS A 35 7.17 -3.67 6.04
C HIS A 35 6.91 -2.71 4.89
N THR A 36 6.55 -3.26 3.73
CA THR A 36 6.04 -2.48 2.59
C THR A 36 4.53 -2.41 2.70
N THR A 37 3.98 -1.21 2.87
CA THR A 37 2.62 -1.05 3.40
C THR A 37 1.60 -0.82 2.28
N HIS A 38 1.64 -1.61 1.21
CA HIS A 38 0.81 -1.42 0.03
C HIS A 38 -0.21 -2.56 -0.18
N PRO A 39 -1.44 -2.28 -0.62
CA PRO A 39 -2.36 -3.34 -1.04
C PRO A 39 -1.85 -4.04 -2.30
N MET A 40 -1.17 -5.17 -2.10
CA MET A 40 -0.78 -6.12 -3.13
C MET A 40 -1.94 -6.49 -4.08
N GLY A 41 -1.65 -6.43 -5.38
CA GLY A 41 -2.58 -6.87 -6.42
C GLY A 41 -2.62 -8.39 -6.62
N ARG A 42 -1.61 -9.13 -6.17
CA ARG A 42 -1.50 -10.59 -6.32
C ARG A 42 -1.07 -11.27 -5.04
N GLY A 43 -1.52 -12.51 -4.87
CA GLY A 43 -1.27 -13.33 -3.69
C GLY A 43 -2.38 -13.23 -2.65
N GLY A 44 -2.52 -14.26 -1.83
CA GLY A 44 -3.54 -14.30 -0.79
C GLY A 44 -3.23 -13.39 0.40
N TYR A 45 -4.17 -13.30 1.34
CA TYR A 45 -4.06 -12.42 2.52
C TYR A 45 -2.77 -12.60 3.31
N TYR A 46 -2.22 -13.82 3.35
CA TYR A 46 -0.95 -14.13 4.02
C TYR A 46 0.23 -13.27 3.50
N LYS A 47 0.19 -12.81 2.23
CA LYS A 47 1.22 -11.91 1.68
C LYS A 47 1.18 -10.51 2.27
N HIS A 48 0.01 -10.02 2.68
CA HIS A 48 -0.09 -8.73 3.38
C HIS A 48 0.35 -8.83 4.85
N VAL A 49 0.17 -10.01 5.43
CA VAL A 49 0.40 -10.26 6.85
C VAL A 49 1.86 -10.54 7.15
N PHE A 50 2.52 -11.40 6.38
CA PHE A 50 3.82 -11.94 6.81
C PHE A 50 4.83 -12.24 5.72
N CYS A 51 4.38 -12.57 4.50
CA CYS A 51 5.30 -13.10 3.48
C CYS A 51 6.34 -12.04 3.06
N GLN A 52 7.62 -12.30 3.35
CA GLN A 52 8.73 -11.46 2.90
C GLN A 52 9.25 -12.01 1.56
N ASP A 53 8.79 -11.41 0.46
CA ASP A 53 9.08 -11.85 -0.92
C ASP A 53 10.32 -11.16 -1.52
N GLY A 54 10.59 -11.44 -2.81
CA GLY A 54 11.70 -10.87 -3.57
C GLY A 54 11.84 -9.35 -3.45
N PRO A 55 10.76 -8.54 -3.51
CA PRO A 55 10.87 -7.09 -3.31
C PRO A 55 11.46 -6.70 -1.95
N THR A 56 11.10 -7.42 -0.88
CA THR A 56 11.65 -7.20 0.46
C THR A 56 13.12 -7.62 0.51
N HIS A 57 13.50 -8.69 -0.19
CA HIS A 57 14.91 -9.08 -0.32
C HIS A 57 15.75 -8.04 -1.07
N VAL A 58 15.20 -7.42 -2.13
CA VAL A 58 15.85 -6.30 -2.83
C VAL A 58 16.04 -5.12 -1.89
N LEU A 59 15.00 -4.70 -1.17
CA LEU A 59 15.07 -3.64 -0.17
C LEU A 59 16.13 -3.90 0.92
N HIS A 60 16.29 -5.16 1.33
CA HIS A 60 17.31 -5.55 2.30
C HIS A 60 18.73 -5.20 1.84
N THR A 61 18.99 -5.24 0.54
CA THR A 61 20.31 -4.87 -0.01
C THR A 61 20.59 -3.36 0.01
N PHE A 62 19.57 -2.52 0.19
CA PHE A 62 19.72 -1.07 0.32
C PHE A 62 19.81 -0.60 1.76
N SER A 63 19.11 -1.26 2.67
CA SER A 63 18.91 -0.83 4.06
C SER A 63 20.09 -1.23 4.96
N PRO A 64 20.89 -0.28 5.47
CA PRO A 64 21.90 -0.60 6.48
C PRO A 64 21.32 -1.21 7.77
N SER A 65 20.08 -0.86 8.13
CA SER A 65 19.40 -1.39 9.33
C SER A 65 18.81 -2.78 9.12
N GLY A 66 18.73 -3.23 7.86
CA GLY A 66 18.09 -4.46 7.44
C GLY A 66 16.57 -4.39 7.49
N VAL A 67 15.92 -4.85 6.41
CA VAL A 67 14.45 -4.87 6.33
C VAL A 67 13.79 -6.19 6.71
N LEU A 68 14.55 -7.28 6.89
CA LEU A 68 13.96 -8.60 7.13
C LEU A 68 13.67 -8.81 8.62
N MET A 69 12.53 -9.43 8.89
CA MET A 69 12.07 -9.87 10.21
C MET A 69 12.46 -11.32 10.47
N HIS A 70 12.46 -11.73 11.75
CA HIS A 70 12.75 -13.09 12.22
C HIS A 70 14.13 -13.64 11.89
N LEU A 71 15.09 -12.79 11.47
CA LEU A 71 16.45 -13.25 11.15
C LEU A 71 17.15 -13.93 12.34
N GLU A 72 16.87 -13.46 13.56
CA GLU A 72 17.41 -14.02 14.82
C GLU A 72 16.76 -15.36 15.18
N ASP A 73 15.58 -15.67 14.65
CA ASP A 73 14.84 -16.92 14.91
C ASP A 73 15.21 -18.05 13.93
N LEU A 74 16.06 -17.76 12.93
CA LEU A 74 16.48 -18.73 11.92
C LEU A 74 17.48 -19.73 12.51
N LYS A 75 17.14 -21.02 12.49
CA LYS A 75 18.06 -22.08 12.93
C LYS A 75 19.32 -22.13 12.05
N PRO A 76 20.51 -22.42 12.63
CA PRO A 76 21.76 -22.50 11.87
C PRO A 76 21.71 -23.46 10.68
N GLU A 77 21.00 -24.59 10.80
CA GLU A 77 20.91 -25.62 9.75
C GLU A 77 20.05 -25.21 8.54
N ARG A 78 19.34 -24.09 8.60
CA ARG A 78 18.32 -23.67 7.60
C ARG A 78 18.82 -22.62 6.61
N LYS A 79 20.12 -22.33 6.62
CA LYS A 79 20.77 -21.37 5.71
C LYS A 79 21.06 -22.04 4.36
N GLY A 80 20.07 -22.22 3.48
CA GLY A 80 20.42 -22.70 2.13
C GLY A 80 19.33 -23.03 1.12
N THR A 81 18.07 -23.33 1.49
CA THR A 81 17.03 -23.68 0.50
C THR A 81 15.72 -22.93 0.76
N PRO A 82 15.00 -22.44 -0.28
CA PRO A 82 13.76 -21.67 -0.11
C PRO A 82 12.71 -22.31 0.79
N ALA A 83 12.59 -23.65 0.75
CA ALA A 83 11.61 -24.40 1.53
C ALA A 83 11.94 -24.56 3.04
N THR A 84 13.11 -24.09 3.51
CA THR A 84 13.61 -24.41 4.86
C THR A 84 13.81 -23.22 5.79
N TRP A 85 13.52 -21.98 5.37
CA TRP A 85 13.80 -20.79 6.18
C TRP A 85 12.89 -20.61 7.41
N GLY A 86 12.05 -21.60 7.71
CA GLY A 86 11.28 -21.67 8.93
C GLY A 86 9.92 -21.02 8.83
N LYS A 87 9.16 -21.19 9.91
CA LYS A 87 7.80 -20.69 10.03
C LYS A 87 7.69 -19.85 11.29
N ALA A 88 6.96 -18.74 11.22
CA ALA A 88 6.46 -18.05 12.41
C ALA A 88 4.95 -18.17 12.43
N HIS A 89 4.38 -18.56 13.57
CA HIS A 89 2.94 -18.78 13.73
C HIS A 89 2.31 -19.71 12.67
N GLY A 90 3.10 -20.67 12.13
CA GLY A 90 2.66 -21.61 11.10
C GLY A 90 2.76 -21.09 9.66
N LEU A 91 3.17 -19.84 9.45
CA LEU A 91 3.39 -19.21 8.14
C LEU A 91 4.86 -19.25 7.73
N ASP A 92 5.12 -19.38 6.44
CA ASP A 92 6.48 -19.25 5.90
C ASP A 92 6.98 -17.79 6.03
N VAL A 93 8.19 -17.63 6.56
CA VAL A 93 8.81 -16.31 6.82
C VAL A 93 9.22 -15.60 5.53
N PHE A 94 9.64 -16.36 4.54
CA PHE A 94 10.03 -15.87 3.21
C PHE A 94 9.23 -16.61 2.15
N GLY A 95 8.88 -15.92 1.06
CA GLY A 95 8.17 -16.55 -0.04
C GLY A 95 9.04 -17.33 -1.00
N ASP A 96 8.43 -17.72 -2.11
CA ASP A 96 8.93 -18.69 -3.08
C ASP A 96 9.77 -18.07 -4.22
N GLU A 97 9.79 -16.74 -4.36
CA GLU A 97 10.45 -16.06 -5.49
C GLU A 97 11.99 -16.25 -5.51
N GLY A 98 12.62 -16.41 -4.34
CA GLY A 98 14.03 -16.72 -4.23
C GLY A 98 14.64 -16.31 -2.89
N PRO A 99 15.68 -17.02 -2.41
CA PRO A 99 16.24 -16.77 -1.09
C PRO A 99 16.99 -15.43 -1.05
N PRO A 100 17.00 -14.71 0.10
CA PRO A 100 17.69 -13.43 0.25
C PRO A 100 19.12 -13.41 -0.29
N LEU A 101 19.90 -14.47 -0.01
CA LEU A 101 21.27 -14.61 -0.49
C LEU A 101 21.37 -14.59 -2.03
N ARG A 102 20.47 -15.28 -2.72
CA ARG A 102 20.45 -15.29 -4.19
C ARG A 102 20.13 -13.91 -4.74
N ILE A 103 19.16 -13.21 -4.14
CA ILE A 103 18.81 -11.84 -4.54
C ILE A 103 19.98 -10.89 -4.28
N ALA A 104 20.73 -11.07 -3.18
CA ALA A 104 21.94 -10.32 -2.89
C ALA A 104 23.07 -10.62 -3.90
N MET A 105 23.23 -11.87 -4.37
CA MET A 105 24.18 -12.21 -5.43
C MET A 105 23.82 -11.62 -6.81
N LEU A 106 22.53 -11.34 -7.05
CA LEU A 106 22.05 -10.66 -8.26
C LEU A 106 22.24 -9.13 -8.19
N SER A 107 22.68 -8.61 -7.05
CA SER A 107 22.99 -7.19 -6.85
C SER A 107 24.24 -6.76 -7.66
N PRO A 108 24.49 -5.45 -7.84
CA PRO A 108 23.87 -4.32 -7.14
C PRO A 108 22.54 -3.87 -7.76
N TRP A 109 21.56 -3.62 -6.89
CA TRP A 109 20.23 -3.12 -7.26
C TRP A 109 20.15 -1.58 -7.37
N THR A 110 21.31 -0.91 -7.24
CA THR A 110 21.51 0.53 -7.41
C THR A 110 22.96 0.77 -7.86
N GLU A 111 23.30 1.98 -8.31
CA GLU A 111 24.71 2.32 -8.57
C GLU A 111 25.42 2.79 -7.30
N GLN A 112 26.76 2.75 -7.32
CA GLN A 112 27.57 3.07 -6.15
C GLN A 112 27.33 4.49 -5.62
N ASN A 113 27.16 5.47 -6.51
CA ASN A 113 26.86 6.86 -6.14
C ASN A 113 25.45 7.05 -5.55
N LEU A 114 24.56 6.06 -5.70
CA LEU A 114 23.20 6.07 -5.18
C LEU A 114 23.00 5.13 -3.99
N ALA A 115 23.99 4.29 -3.65
CA ALA A 115 23.86 3.29 -2.60
C ALA A 115 23.55 3.91 -1.22
N GLU A 116 24.36 4.89 -0.79
CA GLU A 116 24.15 5.58 0.48
C GLU A 116 22.87 6.43 0.47
N PRO A 117 22.57 7.23 -0.56
CA PRO A 117 21.31 7.95 -0.65
C PRO A 117 20.07 7.05 -0.59
N TYR A 118 20.08 5.91 -1.29
CA TYR A 118 18.95 4.97 -1.29
C TYR A 118 18.81 4.28 0.07
N GLY A 119 19.91 3.96 0.74
CA GLY A 119 19.89 3.49 2.13
C GLY A 119 19.29 4.54 3.07
N ALA A 120 19.66 5.82 2.92
CA ALA A 120 19.10 6.91 3.71
C ALA A 120 17.60 7.13 3.44
N VAL A 121 17.14 7.01 2.18
CA VAL A 121 15.71 7.07 1.86
C VAL A 121 14.95 5.85 2.39
N THR A 122 15.58 4.68 2.45
CA THR A 122 14.94 3.46 2.97
C THR A 122 14.78 3.54 4.48
N ASP A 123 15.83 3.93 5.21
CA ASP A 123 15.88 3.85 6.68
C ASP A 123 15.54 5.16 7.39
N LYS A 124 15.88 6.31 6.79
CA LYS A 124 15.87 7.64 7.43
C LYS A 124 14.91 8.61 6.75
N LYS A 125 14.03 8.13 5.86
CA LYS A 125 13.01 8.97 5.22
C LYS A 125 12.14 9.63 6.31
N PRO A 126 11.95 10.96 6.23
CA PRO A 126 11.09 11.67 7.18
C PRO A 126 9.66 11.11 7.17
N LEU A 127 9.09 10.96 8.37
CA LEU A 127 7.69 10.60 8.60
C LEU A 127 6.99 11.76 9.33
N PRO A 128 5.69 11.99 9.10
CA PRO A 128 4.82 11.21 8.21
C PRO A 128 5.08 11.47 6.71
N ALA A 129 4.70 10.51 5.86
CA ALA A 129 4.89 10.57 4.41
C ALA A 129 3.64 10.11 3.64
N ARG A 130 3.40 10.72 2.47
CA ARG A 130 2.33 10.34 1.54
C ARG A 130 2.90 9.84 0.23
N ILE A 131 2.21 8.86 -0.34
CA ILE A 131 2.47 8.33 -1.66
C ILE A 131 1.15 8.26 -2.42
N PHE A 132 1.15 8.82 -3.62
CA PHE A 132 0.08 8.72 -4.60
C PHE A 132 0.62 8.03 -5.83
N ALA A 133 -0.13 7.08 -6.39
CA ALA A 133 0.19 6.52 -7.70
C ALA A 133 -1.09 6.24 -8.47
N LEU A 134 -1.11 6.66 -9.73
CA LEU A 134 -2.06 6.22 -10.72
C LEU A 134 -1.62 4.83 -11.16
N ASP A 135 -2.49 3.83 -10.99
CA ASP A 135 -2.14 2.45 -11.30
C ASP A 135 -2.66 2.04 -12.68
N TYR A 136 -1.74 1.48 -13.47
CA TYR A 136 -1.93 1.00 -14.84
C TYR A 136 -1.59 -0.49 -14.96
N SER A 137 -1.57 -1.23 -13.85
CA SER A 137 -1.31 -2.67 -13.87
C SER A 137 -2.34 -3.37 -14.77
N PRO A 138 -1.93 -4.41 -15.53
CA PRO A 138 -2.85 -5.16 -16.39
C PRO A 138 -4.12 -5.59 -15.65
N GLY A 139 -5.27 -5.29 -16.24
CA GLY A 139 -6.59 -5.57 -15.68
C GLY A 139 -7.16 -4.46 -14.79
N CYS A 140 -6.35 -3.56 -14.24
CA CYS A 140 -6.84 -2.56 -13.30
C CYS A 140 -7.82 -1.55 -13.93
N ARG A 141 -8.75 -1.10 -13.08
CA ARG A 141 -9.64 0.06 -13.22
C ARG A 141 -8.92 1.29 -13.80
N GLY A 142 -9.21 1.77 -15.00
CA GLY A 142 -8.71 3.08 -15.44
C GLY A 142 -9.17 4.20 -14.49
N GLY A 143 -8.27 5.12 -14.12
CA GLY A 143 -8.63 6.34 -13.37
C GLY A 143 -8.74 6.21 -11.85
N GLY A 144 -8.39 5.06 -11.27
CA GLY A 144 -8.29 4.93 -9.81
C GLY A 144 -6.86 5.09 -9.28
N TRP A 145 -6.74 5.25 -7.97
CA TRP A 145 -5.55 5.71 -7.28
C TRP A 145 -5.11 4.74 -6.20
N HIS A 146 -3.80 4.64 -6.04
CA HIS A 146 -3.15 4.05 -4.89
C HIS A 146 -2.72 5.19 -3.97
N VAL A 147 -3.10 5.09 -2.70
CA VAL A 147 -2.73 6.06 -1.67
C VAL A 147 -2.09 5.28 -0.55
N ASN A 148 -0.84 5.60 -0.21
CA ASN A 148 -0.21 5.08 1.00
C ASN A 148 0.16 6.25 1.89
N PHE A 149 -0.26 6.18 3.15
CA PHE A 149 0.17 7.07 4.20
C PHE A 149 1.05 6.31 5.20
N LEU A 150 2.21 6.86 5.50
CA LEU A 150 3.13 6.35 6.50
C LEU A 150 3.11 7.33 7.67
N GLY A 151 2.49 6.95 8.78
CA GLY A 151 2.57 7.65 10.06
C GLY A 151 3.91 7.41 10.76
N ASN A 152 4.02 7.73 12.05
CA ASN A 152 5.26 7.45 12.79
C ASN A 152 5.32 6.00 13.28
N HIS A 153 4.18 5.43 13.66
CA HIS A 153 4.06 4.08 14.22
C HIS A 153 3.08 3.19 13.46
N TYR A 154 2.54 3.69 12.34
CA TYR A 154 1.58 2.97 11.53
C TYR A 154 1.68 3.36 10.07
N ALA A 155 1.00 2.61 9.22
CA ALA A 155 0.73 2.97 7.85
C ALA A 155 -0.70 2.57 7.51
N LEU A 156 -1.34 3.38 6.66
CA LEU A 156 -2.65 3.10 6.10
C LEU A 156 -2.57 3.30 4.60
N ALA A 157 -2.97 2.27 3.85
CA ALA A 157 -2.92 2.32 2.41
C ALA A 157 -4.19 1.78 1.78
N SER A 158 -4.54 2.37 0.65
CA SER A 158 -5.71 2.00 -0.13
C SER A 158 -5.44 2.00 -1.62
N ARG A 159 -6.28 1.27 -2.34
CA ARG A 159 -6.42 1.33 -3.78
C ARG A 159 -7.89 1.18 -4.16
N ASP A 160 -8.36 1.99 -5.09
CA ASP A 160 -9.77 1.97 -5.51
C ASP A 160 -9.99 1.56 -6.97
N ASN A 161 -8.91 1.07 -7.59
CA ASN A 161 -8.87 0.66 -8.98
C ASN A 161 -8.70 -0.86 -9.15
N ALA A 162 -8.73 -1.60 -8.04
CA ALA A 162 -8.62 -3.05 -8.05
C ALA A 162 -9.66 -3.64 -9.00
N ASN A 163 -9.28 -4.71 -9.69
CA ASN A 163 -10.18 -5.47 -10.54
C ASN A 163 -10.25 -6.93 -10.06
N HIS A 164 -10.90 -7.77 -10.84
CA HIS A 164 -11.07 -9.19 -10.52
C HIS A 164 -9.79 -10.01 -10.67
N ASP A 165 -8.91 -9.68 -11.61
CA ASP A 165 -7.64 -10.41 -11.85
C ASP A 165 -6.48 -9.94 -10.95
N TYR A 166 -6.60 -8.72 -10.41
CA TYR A 166 -5.61 -8.03 -9.61
C TYR A 166 -6.28 -7.20 -8.49
N GLY A 167 -6.06 -7.60 -7.25
CA GLY A 167 -6.51 -6.87 -6.07
C GLY A 167 -7.32 -7.78 -5.15
N VAL A 168 -6.64 -8.51 -4.28
CA VAL A 168 -7.30 -9.29 -3.23
C VAL A 168 -7.78 -8.36 -2.11
N THR A 169 -7.14 -7.20 -1.94
CA THR A 169 -7.43 -6.26 -0.86
C THR A 169 -7.42 -4.83 -1.39
N SER A 170 -8.40 -4.02 -0.99
CA SER A 170 -8.43 -2.58 -1.32
C SER A 170 -7.87 -1.68 -0.21
N VAL A 171 -7.87 -2.13 1.05
CA VAL A 171 -7.36 -1.37 2.19
C VAL A 171 -6.49 -2.25 3.07
N VAL A 172 -5.27 -1.80 3.35
CA VAL A 172 -4.34 -2.43 4.29
C VAL A 172 -3.87 -1.39 5.31
N GLY A 173 -3.89 -1.77 6.58
CA GLY A 173 -3.25 -1.02 7.66
C GLY A 173 -2.18 -1.86 8.33
N ASN A 174 -1.08 -1.25 8.77
CA ASN A 174 -0.06 -1.91 9.58
C ASN A 174 0.36 -0.98 10.72
N TRP A 175 0.67 -1.52 11.89
CA TRP A 175 1.15 -0.71 13.01
C TRP A 175 2.06 -1.51 13.92
N ARG A 176 2.95 -0.82 14.62
CA ARG A 176 3.80 -1.42 15.65
C ARG A 176 3.20 -1.22 17.03
N LYS A 177 3.45 -2.19 17.91
CA LYS A 177 2.96 -2.16 19.29
C LYS A 177 3.82 -1.34 20.24
N THR A 178 5.09 -1.13 19.89
CA THR A 178 6.02 -0.30 20.67
C THR A 178 6.67 0.74 19.76
N PRO A 179 7.30 1.80 20.28
CA PRO A 179 8.05 2.75 19.46
C PRO A 179 9.33 2.15 18.85
N ALA A 180 9.73 0.94 19.25
CA ALA A 180 10.90 0.27 18.70
C ALA A 180 10.65 -0.16 17.25
N GLN A 181 11.74 -0.40 16.50
CA GLN A 181 11.63 -1.02 15.19
C GLN A 181 11.17 -2.48 15.35
N VAL A 182 10.20 -2.90 14.55
CA VAL A 182 9.71 -4.28 14.53
C VAL A 182 10.83 -5.23 14.09
N LYS A 183 11.01 -6.32 14.84
CA LYS A 183 11.89 -7.45 14.49
C LYS A 183 11.10 -8.71 14.15
N ARG A 184 9.86 -8.82 14.64
CA ARG A 184 9.03 -10.02 14.56
C ARG A 184 7.56 -9.67 14.31
N LEU A 185 6.82 -10.60 13.72
CA LEU A 185 5.41 -10.39 13.37
C LEU A 185 4.51 -10.11 14.58
N ASP A 186 4.78 -10.74 15.72
CA ASP A 186 4.01 -10.56 16.97
C ASP A 186 4.11 -9.13 17.56
N GLU A 187 5.05 -8.32 17.06
CA GLU A 187 5.23 -6.92 17.41
C GLU A 187 4.46 -5.96 16.48
N CYS A 188 3.84 -6.48 15.42
CA CYS A 188 3.12 -5.75 14.39
C CYS A 188 1.66 -6.22 14.32
N GLY A 189 0.73 -5.28 14.20
CA GLY A 189 -0.64 -5.58 13.83
C GLY A 189 -0.88 -5.30 12.35
N THR A 190 -1.76 -6.09 11.73
CA THR A 190 -2.17 -5.92 10.34
C THR A 190 -3.67 -5.79 10.25
N LEU A 191 -4.15 -4.90 9.40
CA LEU A 191 -5.54 -4.70 9.08
C LEU A 191 -5.75 -4.96 7.60
N ILE A 192 -6.83 -5.66 7.29
CA ILE A 192 -7.30 -5.91 5.92
C ILE A 192 -8.79 -5.61 5.88
N MET A 193 -9.23 -4.82 4.89
CA MET A 193 -10.66 -4.66 4.59
C MET A 193 -11.03 -5.53 3.39
N GLY A 194 -12.13 -6.26 3.54
CA GLY A 194 -12.71 -7.09 2.49
C GLY A 194 -14.22 -7.01 2.46
N PHE A 195 -14.78 -7.71 1.48
CA PHE A 195 -16.21 -7.96 1.36
C PHE A 195 -16.43 -9.46 1.32
N GLU A 196 -17.36 -9.94 2.12
CA GLU A 196 -17.47 -11.35 2.46
C GLU A 196 -18.89 -11.87 2.29
N ARG A 197 -18.96 -13.18 2.11
CA ARG A 197 -20.18 -13.97 2.07
C ARG A 197 -20.10 -15.06 3.12
N ASN A 198 -21.17 -15.25 3.89
CA ASN A 198 -21.28 -16.29 4.91
C ASN A 198 -20.12 -16.26 5.94
N ALA A 199 -19.66 -15.06 6.32
CA ALA A 199 -18.50 -14.85 7.20
C ALA A 199 -17.21 -15.57 6.73
N ARG A 200 -17.01 -15.69 5.41
CA ARG A 200 -15.79 -16.25 4.83
C ARG A 200 -15.01 -15.19 4.08
N PHE A 201 -13.73 -15.07 4.42
CA PHE A 201 -12.76 -14.43 3.56
C PHE A 201 -12.70 -15.22 2.24
N MET A 202 -13.07 -14.57 1.14
CA MET A 202 -13.09 -15.25 -0.15
C MET A 202 -11.67 -15.60 -0.59
N THR A 203 -11.54 -16.69 -1.35
CA THR A 203 -10.25 -17.12 -1.89
C THR A 203 -9.63 -16.00 -2.74
N PRO A 204 -8.29 -15.94 -2.85
CA PRO A 204 -7.60 -14.89 -3.60
C PRO A 204 -8.04 -14.76 -5.08
N SER A 205 -8.63 -15.82 -5.64
CA SER A 205 -9.18 -15.86 -6.99
C SER A 205 -10.53 -15.16 -7.15
N ASN A 206 -11.25 -14.93 -6.06
CA ASN A 206 -12.57 -14.34 -6.07
C ASN A 206 -12.47 -12.96 -5.41
N SER A 207 -12.24 -11.93 -6.23
CA SER A 207 -11.93 -10.57 -5.76
C SER A 207 -12.91 -10.04 -4.73
N THR A 208 -12.40 -9.76 -3.53
CA THR A 208 -13.14 -9.03 -2.48
C THR A 208 -12.87 -7.52 -2.55
N ALA A 209 -12.00 -7.08 -3.46
CA ALA A 209 -11.66 -5.68 -3.71
C ALA A 209 -12.75 -4.97 -4.55
N GLU A 210 -12.48 -3.76 -5.06
CA GLU A 210 -13.49 -2.87 -5.67
C GLU A 210 -14.29 -2.07 -4.63
N PHE A 211 -13.59 -1.45 -3.69
CA PHE A 211 -14.19 -0.38 -2.88
C PHE A 211 -14.08 0.94 -3.64
N GLY A 212 -15.11 1.78 -3.59
CA GLY A 212 -14.96 3.20 -3.80
C GLY A 212 -14.29 3.81 -2.57
N ILE A 213 -13.16 4.50 -2.75
CA ILE A 213 -12.36 4.99 -1.63
C ILE A 213 -11.97 6.46 -1.83
N VAL A 214 -12.12 7.25 -0.78
CA VAL A 214 -11.40 8.51 -0.59
C VAL A 214 -10.50 8.38 0.64
N GLN A 215 -9.23 8.74 0.52
CA GLN A 215 -8.25 8.69 1.61
C GLN A 215 -7.54 10.03 1.71
N ARG A 216 -7.35 10.49 2.95
CA ARG A 216 -6.46 11.58 3.32
C ARG A 216 -5.66 11.18 4.55
N ASP A 217 -4.34 11.10 4.43
CA ASP A 217 -3.45 10.75 5.53
C ASP A 217 -3.90 9.41 6.18
N GLY A 218 -3.97 9.35 7.51
CA GLY A 218 -4.47 8.22 8.28
C GLY A 218 -6.00 8.03 8.26
N LYS A 219 -6.75 8.78 7.43
CA LYS A 219 -8.23 8.75 7.37
C LYS A 219 -8.71 8.24 6.02
N LEU A 220 -9.71 7.37 5.99
CA LEU A 220 -10.38 6.97 4.75
C LEU A 220 -11.86 6.69 4.92
N VAL A 221 -12.58 6.79 3.81
CA VAL A 221 -13.93 6.24 3.64
C VAL A 221 -13.85 5.21 2.53
N ALA A 222 -14.31 3.99 2.80
CA ALA A 222 -14.38 2.92 1.80
C ALA A 222 -15.80 2.35 1.79
N LEU A 223 -16.43 2.32 0.62
CA LEU A 223 -17.75 1.72 0.40
C LEU A 223 -17.72 0.72 -0.74
N LYS A 224 -18.50 -0.35 -0.62
CA LYS A 224 -18.64 -1.36 -1.67
C LYS A 224 -20.07 -1.90 -1.72
N ALA A 225 -20.53 -2.15 -2.93
CA ALA A 225 -21.73 -2.94 -3.19
C ALA A 225 -21.32 -4.36 -3.59
N ILE A 226 -22.29 -5.29 -3.61
CA ILE A 226 -22.00 -6.68 -4.03
C ILE A 226 -21.37 -6.70 -5.44
N PRO A 227 -20.29 -7.49 -5.66
CA PRO A 227 -19.68 -7.70 -6.98
C PRO A 227 -20.62 -8.33 -8.01
N SER A 228 -20.14 -8.57 -9.23
CA SER A 228 -20.92 -9.23 -10.28
C SER A 228 -21.34 -10.67 -9.90
N PRO A 229 -22.52 -11.14 -10.35
CA PRO A 229 -23.07 -12.45 -9.98
C PRO A 229 -22.15 -13.63 -10.29
N ASP A 230 -21.49 -13.60 -11.45
CA ASP A 230 -20.69 -14.69 -12.01
C ASP A 230 -19.47 -15.08 -11.15
N ARG A 231 -19.01 -14.19 -10.26
CA ARG A 231 -17.80 -14.38 -9.44
C ARG A 231 -18.06 -14.50 -7.95
N PHE A 232 -19.21 -14.02 -7.51
CA PHE A 232 -19.55 -13.96 -6.09
C PHE A 232 -20.55 -15.04 -5.69
N GLU A 233 -21.37 -15.50 -6.64
CA GLU A 233 -22.32 -16.59 -6.41
C GLU A 233 -21.66 -17.97 -6.49
N ASP A 234 -22.01 -18.79 -5.52
CA ASP A 234 -21.85 -20.23 -5.57
C ASP A 234 -23.27 -20.76 -5.51
N LYS A 235 -23.76 -21.28 -6.63
CA LYS A 235 -25.13 -21.76 -6.76
C LYS A 235 -25.42 -22.96 -5.85
N LYS A 236 -24.39 -23.63 -5.32
CA LYS A 236 -24.55 -24.78 -4.42
C LYS A 236 -24.70 -24.39 -2.97
N VAL A 237 -24.24 -23.20 -2.58
CA VAL A 237 -24.26 -22.75 -1.18
C VAL A 237 -25.21 -21.56 -1.07
N PRO A 238 -26.27 -21.58 -0.26
CA PRO A 238 -27.11 -20.39 -0.09
C PRO A 238 -26.30 -19.23 0.52
N THR A 239 -26.60 -18.00 0.09
CA THR A 239 -26.07 -16.78 0.71
C THR A 239 -26.86 -16.48 1.98
N LEU A 240 -26.30 -16.78 3.14
CA LEU A 240 -26.91 -16.57 4.46
C LEU A 240 -26.41 -15.27 5.13
N ALA A 241 -25.24 -14.76 4.72
CA ALA A 241 -24.74 -13.47 5.16
C ALA A 241 -23.95 -12.75 4.06
N LEU A 242 -24.04 -11.43 4.05
CA LEU A 242 -23.25 -10.53 3.21
C LEU A 242 -22.81 -9.33 4.02
N GLN A 243 -21.53 -8.99 3.95
CA GLN A 243 -20.98 -7.93 4.78
C GLN A 243 -19.70 -7.34 4.18
N SER A 244 -19.44 -6.09 4.55
CA SER A 244 -18.07 -5.58 4.55
C SER A 244 -17.42 -5.97 5.87
N THR A 245 -16.16 -6.40 5.83
CA THR A 245 -15.42 -6.86 7.00
C THR A 245 -14.10 -6.12 7.11
N VAL A 246 -13.79 -5.69 8.32
CA VAL A 246 -12.43 -5.35 8.73
C VAL A 246 -11.87 -6.52 9.54
N ALA A 247 -10.75 -7.09 9.10
CA ALA A 247 -9.97 -8.08 9.83
C ALA A 247 -8.73 -7.40 10.43
N VAL A 248 -8.64 -7.40 11.75
CA VAL A 248 -7.48 -6.94 12.54
C VAL A 248 -6.73 -8.18 13.02
N ILE A 249 -5.64 -8.49 12.35
CA ILE A 249 -4.81 -9.69 12.53
C ILE A 249 -3.63 -9.34 13.42
N ASP A 250 -3.46 -10.10 14.50
CA ASP A 250 -2.38 -9.88 15.47
C ASP A 250 -1.95 -11.19 16.14
N PHE A 251 -0.67 -11.50 16.00
CA PHE A 251 -0.05 -12.72 16.53
C PHE A 251 0.58 -12.57 17.91
N GLY A 252 0.69 -11.35 18.42
CA GLY A 252 1.27 -11.11 19.74
C GLY A 252 0.23 -11.15 20.86
N ASP A 253 0.66 -10.71 22.03
CA ASP A 253 -0.21 -10.62 23.20
C ASP A 253 -1.29 -9.54 23.01
N VAL A 254 -2.53 -9.98 22.80
CA VAL A 254 -3.72 -9.11 22.69
C VAL A 254 -4.40 -8.86 24.04
N ALA A 255 -3.86 -9.35 25.16
CA ALA A 255 -4.44 -9.09 26.48
C ALA A 255 -4.45 -7.61 26.85
N ARG A 256 -3.54 -6.83 26.28
CA ARG A 256 -3.44 -5.37 26.47
C ARG A 256 -4.29 -4.57 25.49
N ARG A 257 -4.96 -5.22 24.53
CA ARG A 257 -5.82 -4.55 23.56
C ARG A 257 -7.08 -4.04 24.24
N GLU A 258 -7.37 -2.76 24.04
CA GLU A 258 -8.59 -2.13 24.53
C GLU A 258 -9.53 -1.84 23.37
N ILE A 259 -10.74 -2.37 23.44
CA ILE A 259 -11.79 -2.16 22.42
C ILE A 259 -12.95 -1.41 23.07
N TRP A 260 -13.43 -0.38 22.39
CA TRP A 260 -14.57 0.42 22.82
C TRP A 260 -15.58 0.55 21.69
N VAL A 261 -16.86 0.49 22.04
CA VAL A 261 -17.97 0.86 21.15
C VAL A 261 -18.66 2.05 21.81
N ASN A 262 -18.58 3.20 21.17
CA ASN A 262 -18.92 4.50 21.74
C ASN A 262 -18.21 4.66 23.10
N ASP A 263 -18.99 4.81 24.18
CA ASP A 263 -18.48 5.00 25.55
C ASP A 263 -18.40 3.70 26.36
N LYS A 264 -18.59 2.54 25.72
CA LYS A 264 -18.58 1.24 26.39
C LYS A 264 -17.33 0.44 26.05
N LYS A 265 -16.53 0.13 27.08
CA LYS A 265 -15.41 -0.82 26.95
C LYS A 265 -15.96 -2.23 26.72
N ILE A 266 -15.42 -2.94 25.73
CA ILE A 266 -15.78 -4.31 25.42
C ILE A 266 -14.73 -5.24 26.02
N THR A 267 -15.01 -5.78 27.21
CA THR A 267 -14.07 -6.67 27.92
C THR A 267 -14.11 -8.11 27.42
N ALA A 268 -15.23 -8.54 26.81
CA ALA A 268 -15.41 -9.90 26.31
C ALA A 268 -14.44 -10.28 25.18
N LEU A 269 -13.84 -9.29 24.50
CA LEU A 269 -12.97 -9.48 23.35
C LEU A 269 -11.47 -9.28 23.68
N SER A 270 -11.15 -9.01 24.95
CA SER A 270 -9.77 -8.83 25.43
C SER A 270 -9.22 -10.12 26.03
N GLY A 271 -7.94 -10.44 25.79
CA GLY A 271 -7.24 -11.53 26.50
C GLY A 271 -7.45 -12.95 25.96
N ALA A 272 -7.89 -13.09 24.72
CA ALA A 272 -8.04 -14.40 24.10
C ALA A 272 -6.67 -15.06 23.83
N LYS A 273 -6.59 -16.36 24.15
CA LYS A 273 -5.35 -17.14 24.08
C LYS A 273 -4.94 -17.44 22.63
N PRO A 274 -3.64 -17.63 22.37
CA PRO A 274 -3.15 -18.12 21.08
C PRO A 274 -3.85 -19.42 20.63
N ASP A 275 -4.02 -19.58 19.32
CA ASP A 275 -4.39 -20.84 18.67
C ASP A 275 -3.10 -21.62 18.35
N PRO A 276 -2.67 -22.57 19.20
CA PRO A 276 -1.44 -23.32 18.99
C PRO A 276 -1.55 -24.30 17.80
N GLY A 277 -2.75 -24.62 17.33
CA GLY A 277 -3.00 -25.59 16.26
C GLY A 277 -2.87 -25.02 14.85
N GLY A 278 -2.81 -23.69 14.71
CA GLY A 278 -2.77 -23.05 13.39
C GLY A 278 -4.06 -23.20 12.59
N ASP A 279 -5.19 -23.51 13.25
CA ASP A 279 -6.49 -23.63 12.58
C ASP A 279 -6.98 -22.29 12.01
N TRP A 280 -6.51 -21.18 12.58
CA TRP A 280 -6.66 -19.86 11.98
C TRP A 280 -6.12 -19.79 10.54
N LEU A 281 -5.02 -20.49 10.23
CA LEU A 281 -4.43 -20.47 8.90
C LEU A 281 -5.37 -21.12 7.90
N LYS A 282 -5.99 -22.25 8.27
CA LYS A 282 -7.02 -22.90 7.46
C LYS A 282 -8.19 -21.95 7.19
N ARG A 283 -8.63 -21.17 8.18
CA ARG A 283 -9.72 -20.19 8.02
C ARG A 283 -9.34 -19.02 7.09
N MET A 284 -8.08 -18.62 7.08
CA MET A 284 -7.57 -17.55 6.22
C MET A 284 -7.16 -18.01 4.80
N THR A 285 -6.87 -19.29 4.61
CA THR A 285 -6.33 -19.83 3.33
C THR A 285 -7.29 -20.78 2.61
N ALA A 286 -8.10 -21.54 3.35
CA ALA A 286 -9.06 -22.45 2.79
C ALA A 286 -10.41 -21.75 2.71
N GLY A 287 -10.90 -21.51 1.49
CA GLY A 287 -12.33 -21.33 1.23
C GLY A 287 -13.16 -22.59 1.54
N MET A 288 -12.66 -23.51 2.37
CA MET A 288 -13.35 -24.75 2.72
C MET A 288 -14.47 -24.46 3.75
N PRO A 289 -15.54 -25.27 3.71
CA PRO A 289 -16.65 -25.09 4.64
C PRO A 289 -16.17 -25.18 6.08
N ILE A 290 -16.57 -24.21 6.92
CA ILE A 290 -16.84 -24.56 8.32
C ILE A 290 -17.76 -25.78 8.21
N LYS A 291 -17.34 -26.92 8.75
CA LYS A 291 -18.24 -28.08 8.89
C LYS A 291 -19.52 -27.54 9.52
N GLN A 292 -20.59 -27.49 8.73
CA GLN A 292 -21.93 -27.48 9.29
C GLN A 292 -21.92 -28.63 10.28
N ALA A 293 -22.39 -28.40 11.51
CA ALA A 293 -22.86 -29.50 12.33
C ALA A 293 -23.69 -30.39 11.40
N GLU A 294 -23.26 -31.63 11.22
CA GLU A 294 -23.87 -32.58 10.31
C GLU A 294 -25.36 -32.64 10.65
N ILE A 295 -26.18 -32.08 9.76
CA ILE A 295 -27.57 -32.47 9.67
C ILE A 295 -27.51 -33.65 8.71
N PRO A 296 -27.74 -34.89 9.17
CA PRO A 296 -27.74 -36.05 8.29
C PRO A 296 -28.86 -35.90 7.27
N ASP A 297 -28.57 -36.20 6.01
CA ASP A 297 -29.54 -36.20 4.89
C ASP A 297 -30.47 -37.44 4.90
N ASP A 298 -30.53 -38.18 6.01
CA ASP A 298 -31.33 -39.41 6.13
C ASP A 298 -32.11 -39.43 7.46
N PRO A 299 -33.45 -39.35 7.43
CA PRO A 299 -34.26 -39.40 8.64
C PRO A 299 -34.32 -40.78 9.31
N ASP A 300 -33.81 -41.85 8.69
CA ASP A 300 -33.97 -43.24 9.20
C ASP A 300 -32.67 -44.06 9.34
N ALA A 301 -31.48 -43.49 9.10
CA ALA A 301 -30.21 -44.22 9.23
C ALA A 301 -29.64 -44.25 10.67
N LEU A 302 -30.19 -45.19 11.45
CA LEU A 302 -29.52 -46.17 12.35
C LEU A 302 -28.50 -45.73 13.42
N GLU A 303 -28.86 -46.11 14.65
CA GLU A 303 -28.06 -46.60 15.79
C GLU A 303 -26.57 -46.24 15.89
N ILE A 304 -26.29 -45.37 16.85
CA ILE A 304 -24.95 -45.00 17.31
C ILE A 304 -24.40 -46.11 18.25
N PRO A 305 -23.27 -46.77 17.94
CA PRO A 305 -22.56 -47.55 18.96
C PRO A 305 -21.88 -46.58 19.95
N PRO A 306 -21.85 -46.89 21.27
CA PRO A 306 -21.19 -46.03 22.24
C PRO A 306 -19.67 -46.13 22.06
N ASN A 307 -19.08 -45.14 21.39
CA ASN A 307 -17.62 -45.01 21.36
C ASN A 307 -17.17 -44.24 22.61
N PRO A 308 -16.08 -44.67 23.28
CA PRO A 308 -15.70 -44.19 24.60
C PRO A 308 -15.11 -42.79 24.52
N GLU A 309 -15.37 -42.05 25.59
CA GLU A 309 -14.96 -40.68 25.87
C GLU A 309 -13.52 -40.37 25.42
N ALA A 310 -13.39 -39.65 24.31
CA ALA A 310 -12.24 -38.80 24.06
C ALA A 310 -12.62 -37.38 24.51
N PRO A 311 -11.80 -36.69 25.33
CA PRO A 311 -12.18 -35.39 25.86
C PRO A 311 -12.20 -34.35 24.73
N VAL A 312 -13.41 -33.91 24.38
CA VAL A 312 -13.66 -32.67 23.63
C VAL A 312 -13.51 -31.52 24.62
N GLU A 313 -12.29 -31.03 24.82
CA GLU A 313 -12.06 -29.82 25.60
C GLU A 313 -11.27 -28.77 24.81
N ASN A 314 -11.85 -27.57 24.76
CA ASN A 314 -11.42 -26.33 24.10
C ASN A 314 -11.81 -26.13 22.62
N THR A 315 -13.11 -26.10 22.34
CA THR A 315 -13.59 -25.13 21.33
C THR A 315 -13.39 -23.73 21.95
N PRO A 316 -12.57 -22.83 21.37
CA PRO A 316 -12.45 -21.48 21.89
C PRO A 316 -13.85 -20.85 21.89
N THR A 317 -14.33 -20.39 23.04
CA THR A 317 -15.58 -19.66 23.13
C THR A 317 -15.48 -18.42 22.24
N LYS A 318 -16.16 -18.45 21.08
CA LYS A 318 -16.24 -17.31 20.17
C LYS A 318 -16.87 -16.16 20.95
N SER A 319 -16.03 -15.22 21.36
CA SER A 319 -16.50 -14.04 22.08
C SER A 319 -17.02 -13.05 21.04
N VAL A 320 -18.22 -12.53 21.28
CA VAL A 320 -18.93 -11.68 20.34
C VAL A 320 -19.49 -10.46 21.06
N ALA A 321 -19.33 -9.29 20.45
CA ALA A 321 -20.02 -8.06 20.80
C ALA A 321 -20.84 -7.56 19.60
N ALA A 322 -21.86 -6.76 19.89
CA ALA A 322 -22.71 -6.15 18.88
C ALA A 322 -22.54 -4.63 18.89
N ALA A 323 -22.67 -4.03 17.71
CA ALA A 323 -22.76 -2.59 17.50
C ALA A 323 -23.84 -2.29 16.44
N LYS A 324 -24.10 -1.03 16.19
CA LYS A 324 -25.00 -0.52 15.16
C LYS A 324 -24.22 0.18 14.04
N ASP A 325 -24.89 0.37 12.91
CA ASP A 325 -24.37 1.27 11.87
C ASP A 325 -24.19 2.67 12.46
N GLY A 326 -23.08 3.33 12.14
CA GLY A 326 -22.75 4.66 12.67
C GLY A 326 -22.16 4.67 14.07
N ASP A 327 -22.13 3.55 14.81
CA ASP A 327 -21.41 3.48 16.09
C ASP A 327 -19.90 3.66 15.88
N ILE A 328 -19.25 4.34 16.82
CA ILE A 328 -17.80 4.56 16.80
C ILE A 328 -17.13 3.39 17.51
N ILE A 329 -16.24 2.67 16.81
CA ILE A 329 -15.45 1.59 17.37
C ILE A 329 -14.00 2.06 17.46
N CYS A 330 -13.44 2.11 18.67
CA CYS A 330 -12.04 2.49 18.89
C CYS A 330 -11.25 1.32 19.45
N ILE A 331 -10.04 1.12 18.92
CA ILE A 331 -9.10 0.09 19.36
C ILE A 331 -7.77 0.74 19.72
N LYS A 332 -7.24 0.40 20.89
CA LYS A 332 -5.85 0.67 21.27
C LYS A 332 -5.06 -0.61 21.16
N ASP A 333 -3.97 -0.56 20.43
CA ASP A 333 -3.05 -1.68 20.31
C ASP A 333 -1.61 -1.16 20.33
N GLY A 334 -0.99 -1.29 21.51
CA GLY A 334 0.32 -0.72 21.78
C GLY A 334 0.34 0.81 21.71
N VAL A 335 1.20 1.35 20.84
CA VAL A 335 1.38 2.80 20.62
C VAL A 335 0.50 3.37 19.51
N SER A 336 -0.37 2.55 18.92
CA SER A 336 -1.22 2.93 17.79
C SER A 336 -2.70 2.78 18.13
N TYR A 337 -3.51 3.61 17.50
CA TYR A 337 -4.96 3.68 17.71
C TYR A 337 -5.69 3.51 16.38
N LEU A 338 -6.78 2.76 16.41
CA LEU A 338 -7.64 2.53 15.26
C LEU A 338 -9.06 2.99 15.60
N GLY A 339 -9.70 3.69 14.67
CA GLY A 339 -11.09 4.15 14.75
C GLY A 339 -11.87 3.64 13.55
N PHE A 340 -13.09 3.15 13.78
CA PHE A 340 -13.99 2.66 12.74
C PHE A 340 -15.39 3.22 12.95
N ILE A 341 -16.08 3.54 11.85
CA ILE A 341 -17.52 3.78 11.83
C ILE A 341 -18.11 2.88 10.74
N PRO A 342 -18.84 1.82 11.08
CA PRO A 342 -19.51 0.97 10.11
C PRO A 342 -20.57 1.77 9.34
N VAL A 343 -20.52 1.71 8.01
CA VAL A 343 -21.46 2.42 7.13
C VAL A 343 -22.24 1.41 6.32
N VAL A 344 -23.57 1.45 6.43
CA VAL A 344 -24.47 0.63 5.61
C VAL A 344 -25.58 1.51 5.04
N VAL A 345 -25.86 1.34 3.75
CA VAL A 345 -26.89 2.06 3.00
C VAL A 345 -27.78 1.05 2.29
N ASN A 346 -29.10 1.26 2.39
CA ASN A 346 -30.12 0.35 1.86
C ASN A 346 -29.89 -1.12 2.30
N PRO A 347 -29.76 -1.40 3.61
CA PRO A 347 -29.56 -2.77 4.08
C PRO A 347 -30.71 -3.68 3.64
N LEU A 348 -30.39 -4.97 3.47
CA LEU A 348 -31.37 -6.03 3.29
C LEU A 348 -31.82 -6.55 4.67
N GLU A 349 -32.48 -7.72 4.68
CA GLU A 349 -32.84 -8.38 5.92
C GLU A 349 -31.59 -8.80 6.70
N ARG A 350 -31.48 -8.33 7.94
CA ARG A 350 -30.39 -8.69 8.85
C ARG A 350 -30.88 -8.69 10.28
N ASN A 351 -30.63 -9.80 10.99
CA ASN A 351 -30.90 -9.90 12.43
C ASN A 351 -29.86 -9.19 13.31
N ARG A 352 -28.74 -8.74 12.72
CA ARG A 352 -27.66 -8.00 13.37
C ARG A 352 -27.07 -6.99 12.38
N GLN A 353 -26.85 -5.76 12.83
CA GLN A 353 -26.24 -4.71 12.01
C GLN A 353 -24.73 -4.88 11.95
N VAL A 354 -24.08 -4.81 13.13
CA VAL A 354 -22.64 -4.97 13.26
C VAL A 354 -22.32 -6.05 14.28
N GLU A 355 -21.37 -6.93 13.92
CA GLU A 355 -20.80 -7.93 14.82
C GLU A 355 -19.30 -7.69 14.95
N ILE A 356 -18.84 -7.63 16.20
CA ILE A 356 -17.41 -7.67 16.50
C ILE A 356 -17.15 -9.03 17.11
N SER A 357 -16.32 -9.85 16.47
CA SER A 357 -15.99 -11.18 16.96
C SER A 357 -14.50 -11.39 16.99
N TYR A 358 -14.04 -12.20 17.94
CA TYR A 358 -12.64 -12.56 18.02
C TYR A 358 -12.46 -14.05 17.74
N GLU A 359 -11.55 -14.32 16.82
CA GLU A 359 -11.13 -15.64 16.39
C GLU A 359 -9.62 -15.59 16.17
N TYR A 360 -8.84 -15.93 17.20
CA TYR A 360 -7.37 -15.79 17.17
C TYR A 360 -6.79 -16.24 15.82
N PRO A 361 -5.87 -15.45 15.22
CA PRO A 361 -5.28 -14.19 15.68
C PRO A 361 -6.10 -12.95 15.29
N THR A 362 -7.34 -13.14 14.83
CA THR A 362 -8.08 -12.10 14.12
C THR A 362 -9.28 -11.59 14.92
N LEU A 363 -9.36 -10.27 15.05
CA LEU A 363 -10.58 -9.57 15.42
C LEU A 363 -11.30 -9.17 14.14
N PHE A 364 -12.53 -9.62 13.97
CA PHE A 364 -13.40 -9.25 12.86
C PHE A 364 -14.41 -8.20 13.30
N ILE A 365 -14.61 -7.19 12.45
CA ILE A 365 -15.71 -6.23 12.53
C ILE A 365 -16.52 -6.37 11.25
N HIS A 366 -17.72 -6.94 11.36
CA HIS A 366 -18.61 -7.20 10.24
C HIS A 366 -19.72 -6.16 10.19
N ALA A 367 -19.86 -5.44 9.07
CA ALA A 367 -20.99 -4.56 8.77
C ALA A 367 -21.92 -5.26 7.78
N PHE A 368 -23.03 -5.85 8.27
CA PHE A 368 -23.89 -6.70 7.46
C PHE A 368 -24.83 -5.91 6.56
N LEU A 369 -24.84 -6.27 5.29
CA LEU A 369 -25.93 -5.97 4.35
C LEU A 369 -27.09 -6.94 4.51
N TYR A 370 -26.77 -8.22 4.67
CA TYR A 370 -27.72 -9.31 4.82
C TYR A 370 -27.24 -10.28 5.87
N ARG A 371 -28.16 -10.79 6.69
CA ARG A 371 -27.93 -11.92 7.59
C ARG A 371 -29.23 -12.59 7.97
N GLY A 372 -29.47 -13.78 7.43
CA GLY A 372 -30.72 -14.51 7.60
C GLY A 372 -30.54 -16.01 7.74
N THR A 373 -31.63 -16.69 8.07
CA THR A 373 -31.71 -18.16 8.12
C THR A 373 -32.08 -18.77 6.77
N LYS A 374 -32.55 -17.95 5.81
CA LYS A 374 -32.87 -18.35 4.44
C LYS A 374 -31.77 -17.86 3.50
N GLY A 375 -31.64 -18.50 2.34
CA GLY A 375 -30.76 -17.99 1.29
C GLY A 375 -31.31 -16.67 0.72
N LEU A 376 -30.44 -15.69 0.55
CA LEU A 376 -30.77 -14.44 -0.14
C LEU A 376 -31.10 -14.73 -1.61
N ASP A 377 -32.20 -14.17 -2.09
CA ASP A 377 -32.52 -14.12 -3.52
C ASP A 377 -31.60 -13.08 -4.21
N MET A 378 -30.53 -13.58 -4.81
CA MET A 378 -29.54 -12.75 -5.49
C MET A 378 -30.10 -12.06 -6.74
N ASN A 379 -31.02 -12.69 -7.47
CA ASN A 379 -31.65 -12.08 -8.65
C ASN A 379 -32.46 -10.84 -8.25
N ARG A 380 -33.21 -10.93 -7.16
CA ARG A 380 -33.93 -9.77 -6.61
C ARG A 380 -32.97 -8.64 -6.24
N TYR A 381 -31.81 -8.96 -5.68
CA TYR A 381 -30.80 -7.94 -5.35
C TYR A 381 -30.18 -7.30 -6.60
N TYR A 382 -29.74 -8.10 -7.58
CA TYR A 382 -29.12 -7.58 -8.80
C TYR A 382 -30.08 -6.76 -9.65
N ASN A 383 -31.39 -6.96 -9.51
CA ASN A 383 -32.42 -6.15 -10.13
C ASN A 383 -32.97 -5.03 -9.24
N ALA A 384 -32.55 -4.94 -7.97
CA ALA A 384 -33.01 -3.89 -7.07
C ALA A 384 -32.59 -2.50 -7.57
N GLU A 385 -33.52 -1.55 -7.56
CA GLU A 385 -33.23 -0.15 -7.92
C GLU A 385 -32.27 0.51 -6.91
N LYS A 386 -32.45 0.19 -5.63
CA LYS A 386 -31.57 0.62 -4.53
C LYS A 386 -30.57 -0.48 -4.24
N LYS A 387 -29.30 -0.27 -4.59
CA LYS A 387 -28.24 -1.23 -4.27
C LYS A 387 -27.83 -1.11 -2.81
N ALA A 388 -27.74 -2.25 -2.14
CA ALA A 388 -27.23 -2.30 -0.77
C ALA A 388 -25.71 -2.10 -0.79
N THR A 389 -25.23 -1.21 0.05
CA THR A 389 -23.82 -0.79 0.09
C THR A 389 -23.33 -0.83 1.53
N ALA A 390 -22.16 -1.43 1.76
CA ALA A 390 -21.54 -1.50 3.08
C ALA A 390 -20.07 -1.10 3.01
N GLY A 391 -19.52 -0.68 4.13
CA GLY A 391 -18.12 -0.34 4.26
C GLY A 391 -17.83 0.33 5.59
N PHE A 392 -16.77 1.12 5.63
CA PHE A 392 -16.29 1.74 6.85
C PHE A 392 -15.73 3.13 6.57
N VAL A 393 -15.96 4.04 7.50
CA VAL A 393 -15.01 5.12 7.76
C VAL A 393 -13.94 4.57 8.69
N MET A 394 -12.69 4.95 8.44
CA MET A 394 -11.54 4.50 9.22
C MET A 394 -10.60 5.66 9.52
N GLU A 395 -10.07 5.65 10.74
CA GLU A 395 -8.92 6.47 11.13
C GLU A 395 -7.86 5.59 11.79
N MET A 396 -6.60 5.78 11.42
CA MET A 396 -5.44 5.30 12.15
C MET A 396 -4.65 6.49 12.65
N ALA A 397 -4.14 6.39 13.87
CA ALA A 397 -3.29 7.38 14.50
C ALA A 397 -2.32 6.71 15.47
N ASP A 398 -1.41 7.47 16.06
CA ASP A 398 -0.50 6.97 17.09
C ASP A 398 -0.27 7.97 18.22
N ALA A 399 0.54 7.56 19.19
CA ALA A 399 0.88 8.34 20.37
C ALA A 399 1.56 9.69 20.06
N THR A 400 2.10 9.88 18.85
CA THR A 400 2.69 11.16 18.42
C THR A 400 1.63 12.16 17.95
N GLU A 401 0.49 11.68 17.48
CA GLU A 401 -0.66 12.51 17.08
C GLU A 401 -1.61 12.76 18.25
N TYR A 402 -1.89 11.73 19.04
CA TYR A 402 -2.71 11.80 20.24
C TYR A 402 -1.93 11.23 21.43
N PRO A 403 -1.54 12.03 22.43
CA PRO A 403 -0.69 11.53 23.52
C PRO A 403 -1.29 10.38 24.33
N THR A 404 -2.62 10.22 24.29
CA THR A 404 -3.33 9.13 24.98
C THR A 404 -4.44 8.58 24.09
N PHE A 405 -4.82 7.33 24.35
CA PHE A 405 -5.98 6.72 23.69
C PHE A 405 -7.28 7.46 24.02
N ASP A 406 -7.39 8.06 25.21
CA ASP A 406 -8.56 8.87 25.60
C ASP A 406 -8.67 10.14 24.77
N ALA A 407 -7.55 10.77 24.43
CA ALA A 407 -7.52 11.90 23.51
C ALA A 407 -7.98 11.49 22.11
N PHE A 408 -7.52 10.33 21.60
CA PHE A 408 -7.99 9.79 20.33
C PHE A 408 -9.50 9.46 20.35
N ARG A 409 -10.00 8.81 21.40
CA ARG A 409 -11.44 8.51 21.55
C ARG A 409 -12.26 9.80 21.62
N LYS A 410 -11.78 10.83 22.33
CA LYS A 410 -12.43 12.14 22.37
C LYS A 410 -12.53 12.73 20.97
N HIS A 411 -11.43 12.73 20.21
CA HIS A 411 -11.43 13.17 18.81
C HIS A 411 -12.44 12.40 17.96
N MET A 412 -12.47 11.06 18.06
CA MET A 412 -13.41 10.24 17.31
C MET A 412 -14.88 10.54 17.63
N ARG A 413 -15.22 11.06 18.82
CA ARG A 413 -16.58 11.50 19.16
C ARG A 413 -16.97 12.84 18.53
N GLU A 414 -15.99 13.66 18.13
CA GLU A 414 -16.21 14.99 17.55
C GLU A 414 -16.39 14.93 16.02
N VAL A 415 -16.12 13.79 15.40
CA VAL A 415 -16.28 13.58 13.96
C VAL A 415 -17.76 13.65 13.56
N LYS A 416 -18.01 14.05 12.31
CA LYS A 416 -19.36 14.12 11.75
C LYS A 416 -19.42 13.30 10.49
N LEU A 417 -20.43 12.43 10.40
CA LEU A 417 -20.66 11.59 9.25
C LEU A 417 -22.08 11.82 8.73
N ALA A 418 -22.19 12.23 7.47
CA ALA A 418 -23.43 12.25 6.72
C ALA A 418 -23.32 11.28 5.55
N VAL A 419 -24.29 10.36 5.44
CA VAL A 419 -24.37 9.37 4.36
C VAL A 419 -25.80 9.32 3.87
N ALA A 420 -26.00 9.47 2.57
CA ALA A 420 -27.34 9.46 1.96
C ALA A 420 -27.34 8.73 0.62
N TRP A 421 -28.43 7.99 0.35
CA TRP A 421 -28.73 7.48 -0.98
C TRP A 421 -29.47 8.52 -1.80
N ASN A 422 -28.90 8.90 -2.94
CA ASN A 422 -29.57 9.73 -3.93
C ASN A 422 -30.33 8.82 -4.91
N ALA A 423 -31.66 8.77 -4.80
CA ALA A 423 -32.48 7.87 -5.62
C ALA A 423 -32.50 8.25 -7.10
N GLU A 424 -32.51 9.54 -7.41
CA GLU A 424 -32.52 10.05 -8.79
C GLU A 424 -31.21 9.71 -9.50
N LYS A 425 -30.08 9.93 -8.83
CA LYS A 425 -28.73 9.72 -9.39
C LYS A 425 -28.19 8.30 -9.17
N LYS A 426 -28.91 7.48 -8.39
CA LYS A 426 -28.56 6.09 -8.05
C LYS A 426 -27.16 5.92 -7.45
N HIS A 427 -26.77 6.83 -6.56
CA HIS A 427 -25.48 6.77 -5.87
C HIS A 427 -25.60 7.05 -4.38
N VAL A 428 -24.54 6.74 -3.64
CA VAL A 428 -24.35 7.12 -2.24
C VAL A 428 -23.49 8.38 -2.19
N GLU A 429 -23.96 9.41 -1.49
CA GLU A 429 -23.20 10.61 -1.15
C GLU A 429 -22.69 10.47 0.30
N VAL A 430 -21.39 10.63 0.49
CA VAL A 430 -20.73 10.58 1.80
C VAL A 430 -20.01 11.89 2.06
N ASN A 431 -20.21 12.45 3.24
CA ASN A 431 -19.45 13.57 3.78
C ASN A 431 -18.99 13.20 5.20
N TYR A 432 -17.67 13.10 5.38
CA TYR A 432 -17.03 12.77 6.65
C TYR A 432 -16.11 13.90 7.07
N ALA A 433 -16.42 14.57 8.17
CA ALA A 433 -15.60 15.63 8.76
C ALA A 433 -14.88 15.13 10.02
N SER A 434 -13.57 15.31 10.06
CA SER A 434 -12.70 14.92 11.16
C SER A 434 -11.56 15.92 11.34
N GLY A 435 -11.54 16.60 12.49
CA GLY A 435 -10.64 17.71 12.74
C GLY A 435 -10.79 18.80 11.67
N LYS A 436 -9.69 19.12 10.99
CA LYS A 436 -9.65 20.12 9.89
C LYS A 436 -10.03 19.56 8.51
N ASP A 437 -10.20 18.25 8.40
CA ASP A 437 -10.39 17.59 7.11
C ASP A 437 -11.85 17.18 6.90
N THR A 438 -12.36 17.42 5.70
CA THR A 438 -13.63 16.91 5.21
C THR A 438 -13.38 16.03 4.00
N LEU A 439 -13.70 14.74 4.10
CA LEU A 439 -13.64 13.76 3.01
C LEU A 439 -15.03 13.64 2.40
N GLU A 440 -15.13 13.90 1.10
CA GLU A 440 -16.38 13.79 0.35
C GLU A 440 -16.23 12.70 -0.73
N MET A 441 -17.23 11.85 -0.86
CA MET A 441 -17.25 10.80 -1.87
C MET A 441 -18.65 10.62 -2.46
N VAL A 442 -18.73 10.51 -3.78
CA VAL A 442 -19.91 10.04 -4.49
C VAL A 442 -19.61 8.65 -5.02
N PHE A 443 -20.30 7.65 -4.48
CA PHE A 443 -20.11 6.24 -4.80
C PHE A 443 -21.33 5.70 -5.56
N ASP A 444 -21.13 5.33 -6.82
CA ASP A 444 -22.14 4.63 -7.63
C ASP A 444 -21.86 3.11 -7.56
N PRO A 445 -22.76 2.32 -6.98
CA PRO A 445 -22.62 0.86 -6.86
C PRO A 445 -22.33 0.11 -8.18
N GLY A 446 -22.69 0.70 -9.32
CA GLY A 446 -22.46 0.16 -10.66
C GLY A 446 -21.23 0.72 -11.38
N ARG A 447 -20.51 1.69 -10.79
CA ARG A 447 -19.34 2.31 -11.41
C ARG A 447 -18.15 2.35 -10.46
N TYR A 448 -17.00 1.97 -10.99
CA TYR A 448 -15.74 1.97 -10.26
C TYR A 448 -14.64 2.61 -11.14
N PRO A 449 -13.73 3.39 -10.56
CA PRO A 449 -13.65 3.82 -9.16
C PRO A 449 -14.81 4.77 -8.75
N ALA A 450 -14.81 5.26 -7.49
CA ALA A 450 -15.81 6.23 -7.02
C ALA A 450 -15.93 7.44 -7.97
N VAL A 451 -17.17 7.84 -8.27
CA VAL A 451 -17.53 8.82 -9.31
C VAL A 451 -16.91 10.18 -9.06
N SER A 452 -16.91 10.62 -7.80
CA SER A 452 -16.20 11.84 -7.40
C SER A 452 -15.67 11.70 -5.98
N ARG A 453 -14.55 12.38 -5.73
CA ARG A 453 -13.83 12.36 -4.46
C ARG A 453 -13.28 13.76 -4.21
N LYS A 454 -13.42 14.25 -3.00
CA LYS A 454 -12.82 15.53 -2.58
C LYS A 454 -12.29 15.43 -1.16
N VAL A 455 -11.26 16.22 -0.89
CA VAL A 455 -10.78 16.54 0.45
C VAL A 455 -10.79 18.05 0.58
N ASN A 456 -11.52 18.58 1.56
CA ASN A 456 -11.68 20.01 1.79
C ASN A 456 -12.17 20.75 0.54
N GLY A 457 -13.13 20.17 -0.19
CA GLY A 457 -13.68 20.72 -1.43
C GLY A 457 -12.78 20.62 -2.66
N GLN A 458 -11.56 20.07 -2.54
CA GLN A 458 -10.57 19.97 -3.61
C GLN A 458 -10.32 18.52 -4.05
N TRP A 459 -9.79 18.34 -5.26
CA TRP A 459 -9.31 17.04 -5.72
C TRP A 459 -8.26 16.47 -4.73
N PRO A 460 -8.41 15.23 -4.22
CA PRO A 460 -7.62 14.76 -3.09
C PRO A 460 -6.23 14.24 -3.45
N TYR A 461 -5.93 14.06 -4.74
CA TYR A 461 -4.69 13.44 -5.22
C TYR A 461 -3.87 14.42 -6.07
N VAL A 462 -2.87 13.90 -6.76
CA VAL A 462 -1.96 14.73 -7.57
C VAL A 462 -2.67 15.38 -8.77
N PRO A 463 -2.18 16.53 -9.25
CA PRO A 463 -2.76 17.21 -10.41
C PRO A 463 -2.74 16.37 -11.70
N LYS A 464 -3.59 16.73 -12.66
CA LYS A 464 -3.61 16.12 -13.99
C LYS A 464 -2.22 16.17 -14.64
N GLY A 465 -1.79 15.05 -15.21
CA GLY A 465 -0.48 14.90 -15.83
C GLY A 465 0.61 14.43 -14.86
N ILE A 466 0.36 14.42 -13.55
CA ILE A 466 1.20 13.72 -12.58
C ILE A 466 0.64 12.31 -12.39
N MET A 467 1.51 11.31 -12.54
CA MET A 467 1.12 9.90 -12.42
C MET A 467 1.51 9.32 -11.07
N ARG A 468 2.56 9.86 -10.44
CA ARG A 468 3.06 9.34 -9.16
C ARG A 468 3.77 10.45 -8.40
N GLU A 469 3.57 10.47 -7.09
CA GLU A 469 4.31 11.32 -6.16
C GLU A 469 4.51 10.59 -4.83
N SER A 470 5.72 10.64 -4.28
CA SER A 470 6.05 10.19 -2.92
C SER A 470 6.63 11.37 -2.11
N SER A 471 7.17 11.16 -0.92
CA SER A 471 7.86 12.23 -0.17
C SER A 471 9.16 12.73 -0.83
N TRP A 472 9.72 11.96 -1.78
CA TRP A 472 11.02 12.27 -2.39
C TRP A 472 11.07 12.07 -3.91
N ALA A 473 10.03 11.51 -4.53
CA ALA A 473 9.99 11.30 -5.98
C ALA A 473 8.69 11.85 -6.59
N ILE A 474 8.77 12.27 -7.85
CA ILE A 474 7.62 12.70 -8.65
C ILE A 474 7.79 12.28 -10.11
N GLN A 475 6.73 11.77 -10.72
CA GLN A 475 6.68 11.40 -12.13
C GLN A 475 5.46 12.03 -12.81
N GLY A 476 5.67 12.63 -13.97
CA GLY A 476 4.59 13.27 -14.72
C GLY A 476 4.92 13.56 -16.17
N SER A 477 3.99 14.18 -16.88
CA SER A 477 4.12 14.61 -18.28
C SER A 477 3.67 16.05 -18.51
N THR A 478 3.67 16.87 -17.47
CA THR A 478 3.26 18.28 -17.49
C THR A 478 4.25 19.20 -18.21
N GLY A 479 5.47 18.72 -18.51
CA GLY A 479 6.59 19.54 -18.99
C GLY A 479 7.34 20.30 -17.88
N ARG A 480 6.80 20.33 -16.66
CA ARG A 480 7.50 20.81 -15.47
C ARG A 480 7.04 20.03 -14.24
N ILE A 481 7.98 19.36 -13.58
CA ILE A 481 7.74 18.67 -12.31
C ILE A 481 8.70 19.20 -11.26
N GLU A 482 8.25 19.24 -10.00
CA GLU A 482 9.02 19.82 -8.91
C GLU A 482 8.95 18.92 -7.67
N LYS A 483 10.08 18.73 -7.00
CA LYS A 483 10.14 18.00 -5.74
C LYS A 483 11.21 18.55 -4.81
N ASN A 484 10.79 18.90 -3.60
CA ASN A 484 11.68 19.35 -2.53
C ASN A 484 12.65 20.47 -2.99
N GLY A 485 12.12 21.45 -3.73
CA GLY A 485 12.86 22.58 -4.30
C GLY A 485 13.63 22.30 -5.59
N ALA A 486 13.77 21.03 -6.00
CA ALA A 486 14.34 20.69 -7.30
C ALA A 486 13.26 20.76 -8.38
N VAL A 487 13.57 21.34 -9.53
CA VAL A 487 12.64 21.52 -10.65
C VAL A 487 13.22 20.87 -11.90
N LEU A 488 12.47 19.97 -12.52
CA LEU A 488 12.79 19.40 -13.83
C LEU A 488 11.81 19.93 -14.87
N GLU A 489 12.34 20.67 -15.84
CA GLU A 489 11.65 21.19 -17.02
C GLU A 489 11.97 20.31 -18.24
N SER A 490 10.94 19.93 -18.99
CA SER A 490 11.00 19.09 -20.18
C SER A 490 9.90 19.44 -21.18
N GLN A 491 9.79 18.71 -22.29
CA GLN A 491 8.68 18.90 -23.22
C GLN A 491 7.33 18.49 -22.59
N PRO A 492 6.28 19.34 -22.66
CA PRO A 492 4.92 18.94 -22.28
C PRO A 492 4.44 17.72 -23.06
N GLY A 493 3.73 16.81 -22.39
CA GLY A 493 3.27 15.54 -22.96
C GLY A 493 4.31 14.43 -22.95
N ARG A 494 5.59 14.72 -22.69
CA ARG A 494 6.65 13.71 -22.51
C ARG A 494 6.85 13.37 -21.05
N HIS A 495 7.20 12.11 -20.77
CA HIS A 495 7.41 11.66 -19.40
C HIS A 495 8.71 12.22 -18.84
N ALA A 496 8.62 12.80 -17.65
CA ALA A 496 9.74 13.21 -16.82
C ALA A 496 9.66 12.49 -15.47
N TYR A 497 10.83 12.27 -14.87
CA TYR A 497 10.95 11.67 -13.56
C TYR A 497 12.02 12.40 -12.76
N LEU A 498 11.70 12.72 -11.51
CA LEU A 498 12.56 13.47 -10.61
C LEU A 498 12.51 12.84 -9.23
N GLN A 499 13.69 12.61 -8.66
CA GLN A 499 13.90 12.23 -7.27
C GLN A 499 14.70 13.35 -6.59
N SER A 500 14.30 13.76 -5.40
CA SER A 500 14.94 14.81 -4.61
C SER A 500 14.83 14.46 -3.14
N ALA A 501 15.95 14.09 -2.53
CA ALA A 501 16.08 13.80 -1.10
C ALA A 501 17.13 14.73 -0.49
N PRO A 502 16.78 15.97 -0.11
CA PRO A 502 17.75 16.93 0.44
C PRO A 502 18.46 16.45 1.71
N TRP A 503 17.80 15.60 2.50
CA TRP A 503 18.39 14.97 3.70
C TRP A 503 19.48 13.94 3.36
N ALA A 504 19.49 13.44 2.13
CA ALA A 504 20.49 12.51 1.60
C ALA A 504 21.41 13.17 0.54
N ASP A 505 21.41 14.51 0.48
CA ASP A 505 22.17 15.31 -0.51
C ASP A 505 22.08 14.75 -1.94
N THR A 506 20.88 14.40 -2.40
CA THR A 506 20.74 13.72 -3.70
C THR A 506 19.53 14.24 -4.46
N VAL A 507 19.78 14.60 -5.72
CA VAL A 507 18.76 14.88 -6.73
C VAL A 507 19.05 14.02 -7.95
N VAL A 508 18.07 13.24 -8.42
CA VAL A 508 18.18 12.43 -9.64
C VAL A 508 17.10 12.85 -10.61
N ALA A 509 17.50 13.29 -11.79
CA ALA A 509 16.59 13.73 -12.83
C ALA A 509 16.81 12.90 -14.09
N TYR A 510 15.72 12.56 -14.77
CA TYR A 510 15.74 11.60 -15.87
C TYR A 510 15.16 12.21 -17.15
N ASN A 511 15.74 11.89 -18.31
CA ASN A 511 14.95 11.65 -19.51
C ASN A 511 14.75 10.12 -19.61
N PRO A 512 13.59 9.59 -19.18
CA PRO A 512 13.40 8.16 -19.03
C PRO A 512 13.05 7.43 -20.34
N MET A 513 12.82 8.17 -21.44
CA MET A 513 12.40 7.62 -22.73
C MET A 513 13.49 7.84 -23.79
N PRO A 514 13.55 6.99 -24.84
CA PRO A 514 14.51 7.17 -25.94
C PRO A 514 14.30 8.44 -26.76
N ASP A 515 13.10 9.03 -26.70
CA ASP A 515 12.75 10.20 -27.49
C ASP A 515 13.50 11.42 -26.93
N PRO A 516 14.30 12.10 -27.76
CA PRO A 516 15.06 13.25 -27.30
C PRO A 516 14.13 14.44 -27.06
N MET A 517 14.40 15.22 -26.00
CA MET A 517 13.56 16.36 -25.61
C MET A 517 14.41 17.50 -25.01
N PRO A 518 13.92 18.76 -25.00
CA PRO A 518 14.56 19.81 -24.21
C PRO A 518 14.55 19.40 -22.74
N TRP A 519 15.62 19.74 -22.03
CA TRP A 519 15.81 19.25 -20.67
C TRP A 519 16.59 20.26 -19.83
N LYS A 520 16.05 20.59 -18.66
CA LYS A 520 16.68 21.47 -17.69
C LYS A 520 16.31 21.08 -16.26
N LEU A 521 17.32 20.90 -15.42
CA LEU A 521 17.19 20.67 -13.98
C LEU A 521 17.67 21.90 -13.23
N THR A 522 16.83 22.42 -12.33
CA THR A 522 17.22 23.41 -11.31
C THR A 522 17.29 22.69 -9.95
N LEU A 523 18.43 22.76 -9.28
CA LEU A 523 18.64 22.18 -7.95
C LEU A 523 18.06 23.11 -6.88
N PRO A 524 17.78 22.60 -5.65
CA PRO A 524 17.20 23.41 -4.58
C PRO A 524 18.02 24.66 -4.20
N GLY A 525 19.34 24.65 -4.45
CA GLY A 525 20.23 25.78 -4.20
C GLY A 525 20.35 26.77 -5.36
N GLY A 526 19.55 26.63 -6.43
CA GLY A 526 19.56 27.50 -7.60
C GLY A 526 20.60 27.14 -8.67
N GLN A 527 21.42 26.10 -8.46
CA GLN A 527 22.27 25.57 -9.52
C GLN A 527 21.41 25.00 -10.65
N VAL A 528 21.84 25.17 -11.89
CA VAL A 528 21.12 24.69 -13.08
C VAL A 528 22.01 23.76 -13.89
N VAL A 529 21.43 22.65 -14.34
CA VAL A 529 22.00 21.72 -15.33
C VAL A 529 21.07 21.74 -16.55
N GLN A 530 21.54 22.19 -17.69
CA GLN A 530 20.71 22.39 -18.89
C GLN A 530 21.38 21.79 -20.13
N ALA A 531 20.63 21.04 -20.92
CA ALA A 531 21.11 20.58 -22.22
C ALA A 531 21.11 21.73 -23.24
N ASN A 532 22.16 21.84 -24.06
CA ASN A 532 22.24 22.82 -25.15
C ASN A 532 21.37 22.46 -26.38
N GLY A 533 20.67 21.34 -26.33
CA GLY A 533 19.82 20.81 -27.39
C GLY A 533 18.85 19.76 -26.86
N GLN A 534 18.40 18.87 -27.73
CA GLN A 534 17.50 17.77 -27.36
C GLN A 534 18.31 16.66 -26.67
N LEU A 535 18.04 16.42 -25.39
CA LEU A 535 18.72 15.39 -24.60
C LEU A 535 18.08 14.04 -24.89
N GLY A 536 18.88 13.06 -25.34
CA GLY A 536 18.50 11.64 -25.45
C GLY A 536 18.22 10.99 -24.08
N LEU A 537 18.35 9.67 -24.00
CA LEU A 537 18.13 8.94 -22.76
C LEU A 537 19.17 9.37 -21.71
N ALA A 538 18.72 9.78 -20.53
CA ALA A 538 19.61 10.34 -19.52
C ALA A 538 19.17 10.03 -18.09
N ARG A 539 20.16 9.82 -17.21
CA ARG A 539 20.03 9.88 -15.76
C ARG A 539 21.11 10.81 -15.22
N ILE A 540 20.70 11.90 -14.60
CA ILE A 540 21.62 12.90 -14.03
C ILE A 540 21.43 12.91 -12.52
N THR A 541 22.48 12.54 -11.78
CA THR A 541 22.52 12.54 -10.32
C THR A 541 23.38 13.71 -9.84
N ALA A 542 22.81 14.62 -9.07
CA ALA A 542 23.53 15.71 -8.44
C ALA A 542 23.61 15.50 -6.93
N HIS A 543 24.77 15.81 -6.36
CA HIS A 543 25.01 15.95 -4.93
C HIS A 543 25.37 17.41 -4.64
N PRO A 544 24.36 18.28 -4.39
CA PRO A 544 24.57 19.71 -4.30
C PRO A 544 25.61 20.13 -3.26
N LYS A 545 25.60 19.54 -2.05
CA LYS A 545 26.55 19.90 -1.00
C LYS A 545 27.95 19.37 -1.30
N ALA A 546 28.05 18.16 -1.85
CA ALA A 546 29.33 17.60 -2.31
C ALA A 546 29.90 18.29 -3.57
N ASN A 547 29.09 19.10 -4.26
CA ASN A 547 29.43 19.74 -5.53
C ASN A 547 29.85 18.73 -6.62
N THR A 548 29.13 17.61 -6.69
CA THR A 548 29.42 16.49 -7.61
C THR A 548 28.22 16.21 -8.50
N LEU A 549 28.47 15.88 -9.77
CA LEU A 549 27.48 15.52 -10.78
C LEU A 549 27.87 14.20 -11.47
N TYR A 550 26.93 13.27 -11.53
CA TYR A 550 27.04 12.05 -12.35
C TYR A 550 26.05 12.17 -13.50
N VAL A 551 26.55 12.06 -14.72
CA VAL A 551 25.79 12.17 -15.95
C VAL A 551 25.88 10.82 -16.67
N GLU A 552 24.78 10.10 -16.72
CA GLU A 552 24.67 8.93 -17.57
C GLU A 552 23.79 9.26 -18.77
N TYR A 553 24.33 9.02 -19.95
CA TYR A 553 23.75 9.48 -21.20
C TYR A 553 23.98 8.47 -22.32
N ALA A 554 22.94 8.23 -23.11
CA ALA A 554 23.05 7.41 -24.29
C ALA A 554 22.00 7.81 -25.35
N TRP A 555 22.36 7.59 -26.61
CA TRP A 555 21.45 7.73 -27.74
C TRP A 555 20.90 6.39 -28.18
N ARG A 556 19.63 6.39 -28.57
CA ARG A 556 19.14 5.29 -29.40
C ARG A 556 19.84 5.38 -30.76
N PRO A 557 20.40 4.28 -31.29
CA PRO A 557 21.03 4.29 -32.61
C PRO A 557 20.10 4.87 -33.68
N GLY A 558 20.62 5.80 -34.49
CA GLY A 558 19.89 6.44 -35.59
C GLY A 558 18.97 7.60 -35.22
N LEU A 559 18.89 8.02 -33.95
CA LEU A 559 18.08 9.18 -33.52
C LEU A 559 18.87 10.47 -33.27
N GLN A 560 20.18 10.47 -33.50
CA GLN A 560 20.99 11.69 -33.43
C GLN A 560 20.70 12.60 -34.63
N THR A 561 20.62 13.91 -34.37
CA THR A 561 20.38 14.96 -35.37
C THR A 561 21.22 16.19 -35.01
N ASP A 562 21.24 17.21 -35.86
CA ASP A 562 21.93 18.47 -35.55
C ASP A 562 21.33 19.21 -34.34
N ALA A 563 20.09 18.87 -33.93
CA ALA A 563 19.44 19.41 -32.74
C ALA A 563 19.79 18.63 -31.45
N SER A 564 20.56 17.54 -31.55
CA SER A 564 20.96 16.71 -30.41
C SER A 564 21.85 17.48 -29.44
N ALA A 565 21.63 17.25 -28.14
CA ALA A 565 22.48 17.82 -27.10
C ALA A 565 23.91 17.25 -27.19
N THR A 566 24.88 18.15 -27.27
CA THR A 566 26.32 17.85 -27.26
C THR A 566 27.01 18.32 -25.99
N VAL A 567 26.34 19.19 -25.21
CA VAL A 567 26.87 19.79 -23.99
C VAL A 567 25.78 19.94 -22.94
N LEU A 568 26.15 19.73 -21.68
CA LEU A 568 25.40 20.22 -20.53
C LEU A 568 26.03 21.52 -20.01
N HIS A 569 25.23 22.58 -19.94
CA HIS A 569 25.56 23.84 -19.30
C HIS A 569 25.24 23.78 -17.81
N LEU A 570 26.20 24.19 -16.99
CA LEU A 570 26.14 24.19 -15.54
C LEU A 570 26.26 25.63 -15.03
N THR A 571 25.19 26.24 -14.55
CA THR A 571 25.19 27.63 -14.03
C THR A 571 24.79 27.67 -12.55
N GLY A 572 25.10 28.77 -11.86
CA GLY A 572 24.84 28.92 -10.43
C GLY A 572 25.79 28.15 -9.50
N TYR A 573 26.79 27.44 -10.05
CA TYR A 573 27.83 26.76 -9.29
C TYR A 573 28.91 27.76 -8.85
N ALA A 574 29.15 27.85 -7.54
CA ALA A 574 30.15 28.78 -6.97
C ALA A 574 31.60 28.41 -7.33
N LYS A 575 31.86 27.13 -7.58
CA LYS A 575 33.16 26.57 -8.01
C LYS A 575 32.92 25.44 -9.02
N PRO A 576 33.91 25.08 -9.84
CA PRO A 576 33.76 24.00 -10.81
C PRO A 576 33.31 22.70 -10.13
N PRO A 577 32.21 22.06 -10.56
CA PRO A 577 31.78 20.79 -10.00
C PRO A 577 32.67 19.63 -10.46
N THR A 578 32.77 18.60 -9.63
CA THR A 578 33.34 17.31 -10.04
C THR A 578 32.31 16.60 -10.90
N VAL A 579 32.65 16.24 -12.15
CA VAL A 579 31.70 15.62 -13.07
C VAL A 579 32.20 14.26 -13.56
N MET A 580 31.32 13.27 -13.49
CA MET A 580 31.50 11.96 -14.09
C MET A 580 30.50 11.80 -15.24
N VAL A 581 30.95 11.47 -16.45
CA VAL A 581 30.08 11.16 -17.59
C VAL A 581 30.26 9.69 -17.95
N ASN A 582 29.19 8.90 -17.90
CA ASN A 582 29.20 7.46 -18.16
C ASN A 582 30.34 6.72 -17.39
N ASP A 583 30.42 7.00 -16.08
CA ASP A 583 31.40 6.42 -15.16
C ASP A 583 32.87 6.84 -15.43
N GLN A 584 33.11 7.85 -16.29
CA GLN A 584 34.43 8.42 -16.56
C GLN A 584 34.55 9.86 -16.07
N PRO A 585 35.68 10.29 -15.48
CA PRO A 585 35.90 11.70 -15.15
C PRO A 585 35.79 12.58 -16.40
N ALA A 586 35.01 13.65 -16.31
CA ALA A 586 34.85 14.61 -17.40
C ALA A 586 35.38 15.98 -16.98
N GLY A 587 36.17 16.60 -17.84
CA GLY A 587 36.61 17.98 -17.65
C GLY A 587 35.43 18.94 -17.79
N VAL A 588 35.44 20.00 -16.98
CA VAL A 588 34.50 21.12 -17.09
C VAL A 588 35.22 22.33 -17.69
N LYS A 589 34.60 23.01 -18.66
CA LYS A 589 35.15 24.22 -19.28
C LYS A 589 34.33 25.43 -18.86
N GLU A 590 34.97 26.53 -18.46
CA GLU A 590 34.27 27.79 -18.21
C GLU A 590 33.61 28.31 -19.50
N VAL A 591 32.36 28.75 -19.39
CA VAL A 591 31.57 29.29 -20.50
C VAL A 591 30.68 30.43 -20.01
N THR A 592 30.15 31.21 -20.94
CA THR A 592 29.05 32.15 -20.68
C THR A 592 27.81 31.67 -21.41
N VAL A 593 26.72 31.41 -20.67
CA VAL A 593 25.45 30.90 -21.18
C VAL A 593 24.40 31.96 -20.90
N GLU A 594 23.83 32.55 -21.96
CA GLU A 594 22.81 33.61 -21.85
C GLU A 594 23.27 34.78 -20.96
N GLY A 595 24.55 35.15 -21.04
CA GLY A 595 25.15 36.23 -20.25
C GLY A 595 25.52 35.83 -18.80
N VAL A 596 25.27 34.58 -18.40
CA VAL A 596 25.61 34.06 -17.06
C VAL A 596 26.88 33.20 -17.15
N LYS A 597 27.86 33.47 -16.28
CA LYS A 597 29.05 32.63 -16.15
C LYS A 597 28.68 31.24 -15.63
N GLY A 598 29.28 30.20 -16.20
CA GLY A 598 29.07 28.82 -15.79
C GLY A 598 30.14 27.89 -16.34
N TYR A 599 29.81 26.60 -16.36
CA TYR A 599 30.67 25.54 -16.86
C TYR A 599 29.95 24.72 -17.93
N ALA A 600 30.70 24.07 -18.81
CA ALA A 600 30.21 23.18 -19.85
C ALA A 600 30.85 21.80 -19.70
N VAL A 601 30.03 20.77 -19.87
CA VAL A 601 30.44 19.36 -19.88
C VAL A 601 30.04 18.75 -21.22
N ALA A 602 30.99 18.16 -21.93
CA ALA A 602 30.71 17.47 -23.18
C ALA A 602 29.94 16.16 -22.95
N LEU A 603 28.97 15.89 -23.82
CA LEU A 603 28.25 14.61 -23.88
C LEU A 603 28.86 13.74 -24.99
N PRO A 604 29.01 12.43 -24.77
CA PRO A 604 29.58 11.49 -25.74
C PRO A 604 28.64 11.14 -26.90
#